data_AF-A0A0B8R1G3-F1
#
_entry.id   AF-A0A0B8R1G3-F1
#
_cell.length_a   1.000
_cell.length_b   1.000
_cell.length_c   1.000
_cell.angle_alpha   90.00
_cell.angle_beta   90.00
_cell.angle_gamma   90.00
#
_symmetry.space_group_name_H-M   'P 1'
#
loop_
_entity.id
_entity.type
_entity.pdbx_description
1 polymer ?
#
loop_
_entity_poly.entity_id
_entity_poly.type
_entity_poly.pdbx_seq_one_letter_code
_entity_poly.pdbx_strand_id
1 'polypeptide(L)'
;MKPKLRAWDKQDERMSYGEVEYFDDSINYRFDHFCTGADEDVEFMQSTGLKDKNGVEIYEGDVINYRNSFRNPMTGSGSLSINRDFKIIFKDGEFKAKGFDIRLKNILSYSEVIGNIYENPELLEGDKK
;
A
#
# COMPACT_ATOMS: atom_id res chain seq x y z
N MET A 1 -13.85 -0.08 -12.05
CA MET A 1 -12.72 -0.74 -11.36
C MET A 1 -13.28 -1.95 -10.62
N LYS A 2 -12.71 -3.14 -10.77
CA LYS A 2 -13.11 -4.30 -9.97
C LYS A 2 -12.40 -4.21 -8.61
N PRO A 3 -13.11 -4.21 -7.48
CA PRO A 3 -12.45 -4.18 -6.17
C PRO A 3 -11.63 -5.47 -6.01
N LYS A 4 -10.39 -5.30 -5.54
CA LYS A 4 -9.50 -6.42 -5.17
C LYS A 4 -9.18 -6.26 -3.69
N LEU A 5 -9.15 -7.37 -2.98
CA LEU A 5 -8.82 -7.43 -1.57
C LEU A 5 -7.62 -8.34 -1.38
N ARG A 6 -6.80 -8.03 -0.38
CA ARG A 6 -5.86 -8.98 0.22
C ARG A 6 -6.11 -9.00 1.73
N ALA A 7 -5.71 -10.08 2.37
CA ALA A 7 -5.92 -10.31 3.79
C ALA A 7 -4.63 -10.79 4.43
N TRP A 8 -4.29 -10.22 5.58
CA TRP A 8 -3.22 -10.71 6.43
C TRP A 8 -3.81 -11.63 7.50
N ASP A 9 -3.34 -12.86 7.54
CA ASP A 9 -3.64 -13.83 8.60
C ASP A 9 -2.60 -13.68 9.72
N LYS A 10 -3.04 -13.26 10.91
CA LYS A 10 -2.15 -13.08 12.08
C LYS A 10 -1.70 -14.41 12.69
N GLN A 11 -2.46 -15.50 12.52
CA GLN A 11 -2.11 -16.79 13.11
C GLN A 11 -1.00 -17.47 12.31
N ASP A 12 -1.14 -17.46 10.99
CA ASP A 12 -0.19 -18.08 10.07
C ASP A 12 0.86 -17.11 9.51
N GLU A 13 0.79 -15.84 9.92
CA GLU A 13 1.67 -14.75 9.49
C GLU A 13 1.86 -14.72 7.97
N ARG A 14 0.73 -14.78 7.24
CA ARG A 14 0.73 -14.94 5.79
C ARG A 14 -0.24 -13.99 5.09
N MET A 15 0.20 -13.45 3.95
CA MET A 15 -0.63 -12.66 3.05
C MET A 15 -1.38 -13.55 2.05
N SER A 16 -2.70 -13.38 1.97
CA SER A 16 -3.58 -14.05 1.02
C SER A 16 -4.25 -13.02 0.11
N TYR A 17 -4.39 -13.33 -1.18
CA TYR A 17 -5.02 -12.45 -2.17
C TYR A 17 -6.41 -12.99 -2.52
N GLY A 18 -7.42 -12.13 -2.42
CA GLY A 18 -8.81 -12.50 -2.66
C GLY A 18 -9.11 -12.64 -4.14
N GLU A 19 -9.59 -13.81 -4.55
CA GLU A 19 -10.16 -14.04 -5.87
C GLU A 19 -11.64 -13.68 -5.86
N VAL A 20 -12.05 -12.85 -6.84
CA VAL A 20 -13.44 -12.39 -6.95
C VAL A 20 -14.31 -13.49 -7.53
N GLU A 21 -15.35 -13.84 -6.81
CA GLU A 21 -16.39 -14.78 -7.25
C GLU A 21 -17.74 -14.08 -7.38
N TYR A 22 -18.44 -14.38 -8.46
CA TYR A 22 -19.76 -13.81 -8.73
C TYR A 22 -20.81 -14.89 -8.49
N PHE A 23 -21.79 -14.59 -7.64
CA PHE A 23 -22.90 -15.47 -7.32
C PHE A 23 -24.19 -14.68 -7.44
N ASP A 24 -25.00 -14.98 -8.47
CA ASP A 24 -26.30 -14.36 -8.74
C ASP A 24 -26.27 -12.82 -8.49
N ASP A 25 -26.73 -12.38 -7.31
CA ASP A 25 -26.81 -10.97 -6.88
C ASP A 25 -25.70 -10.52 -5.91
N SER A 26 -24.59 -11.26 -5.80
CA SER A 26 -23.53 -11.02 -4.82
C SER A 26 -22.11 -11.16 -5.38
N ILE A 27 -21.19 -10.39 -4.80
CA ILE A 27 -19.75 -10.51 -5.03
C ILE A 27 -19.14 -11.10 -3.76
N ASN A 28 -18.52 -12.26 -3.89
CA ASN A 28 -17.78 -12.92 -2.83
C ASN A 28 -16.27 -12.88 -3.13
N TYR A 29 -15.47 -13.06 -2.09
CA TYR A 29 -14.02 -13.23 -2.22
C TYR A 29 -13.64 -14.58 -1.66
N ARG A 30 -12.97 -15.40 -2.47
CA ARG A 30 -12.30 -16.60 -2.00
C ARG A 30 -10.86 -16.27 -1.67
N PHE A 31 -10.36 -16.78 -0.55
CA PHE A 31 -8.95 -16.72 -0.19
C PHE A 31 -8.44 -18.14 0.02
N ASP A 32 -7.17 -18.38 -0.31
CA ASP A 32 -6.56 -19.72 -0.29
C ASP A 32 -6.41 -20.31 1.12
N HIS A 33 -6.35 -19.46 2.14
CA HIS A 33 -6.10 -19.86 3.51
C HIS A 33 -6.86 -18.96 4.47
N PHE A 34 -7.79 -19.57 5.21
CA PHE A 34 -8.29 -19.03 6.47
C PHE A 34 -8.40 -20.18 7.44
N CYS A 35 -7.73 -20.08 8.58
CA CYS A 35 -8.08 -20.89 9.74
C CYS A 35 -9.51 -20.50 10.17
N THR A 36 -10.45 -21.40 9.91
CA THR A 36 -11.86 -21.28 10.28
C THR A 36 -11.97 -21.08 11.79
N GLY A 37 -12.11 -19.84 12.28
CA GLY A 37 -12.22 -19.63 13.72
C GLY A 37 -12.43 -18.21 14.23
N ALA A 38 -11.76 -17.20 13.67
CA ALA A 38 -11.88 -15.85 14.18
C ALA A 38 -11.64 -14.78 13.11
N ASP A 39 -12.70 -14.09 12.71
CA ASP A 39 -12.63 -12.87 11.89
C ASP A 39 -11.74 -11.78 12.55
N GLU A 40 -11.45 -11.90 13.86
CA GLU A 40 -10.61 -10.97 14.63
C GLU A 40 -9.11 -11.08 14.30
N ASP A 41 -8.67 -12.23 13.78
CA ASP A 41 -7.26 -12.48 13.46
C ASP A 41 -6.90 -12.14 12.00
N VAL A 42 -7.85 -11.61 11.23
CA VAL A 42 -7.67 -11.28 9.81
C VAL A 42 -7.77 -9.78 9.60
N GLU A 43 -6.79 -9.21 8.91
CA GLU A 43 -6.79 -7.80 8.53
C GLU A 43 -6.97 -7.66 7.01
N PHE A 44 -8.09 -7.06 6.59
CA PHE A 44 -8.39 -6.85 5.17
C PHE A 44 -7.80 -5.53 4.67
N MET A 45 -7.25 -5.56 3.46
CA MET A 45 -6.69 -4.39 2.78
C MET A 45 -7.24 -4.30 1.35
N GLN A 46 -7.67 -3.11 0.97
CA GLN A 46 -8.19 -2.86 -0.36
C GLN A 46 -7.08 -2.43 -1.34
N SER A 47 -7.16 -2.91 -2.57
CA SER A 47 -6.35 -2.38 -3.68
C SER A 47 -6.73 -0.94 -4.00
N THR A 48 -5.72 -0.13 -4.27
CA THR A 48 -5.90 1.26 -4.71
C THR A 48 -6.33 1.37 -6.18
N GLY A 49 -6.19 0.29 -6.97
CA GLY A 49 -6.34 0.29 -8.41
C GLY A 49 -5.19 0.97 -9.16
N LEU A 50 -4.14 1.39 -8.45
CA LEU A 50 -2.98 2.07 -8.98
C LEU A 50 -1.76 1.17 -8.88
N LYS A 51 -0.80 1.39 -9.79
CA LYS A 51 0.45 0.67 -9.84
C LYS A 51 1.62 1.61 -9.61
N ASP A 52 2.63 1.12 -8.90
CA ASP A 52 3.88 1.83 -8.70
C ASP A 52 4.70 1.92 -10.01
N LYS A 53 5.89 2.53 -9.94
CA LYS A 53 6.76 2.69 -11.12
C LYS A 53 7.22 1.36 -11.75
N ASN A 54 7.20 0.26 -10.99
CA ASN A 54 7.61 -1.08 -11.43
C ASN A 54 6.41 -1.92 -11.90
N GLY A 55 5.19 -1.37 -11.88
CA GLY A 55 3.98 -2.06 -12.30
C GLY A 55 3.35 -2.94 -11.21
N VAL A 56 3.82 -2.84 -9.96
CA VAL A 56 3.27 -3.53 -8.79
C VAL A 56 2.01 -2.81 -8.34
N GLU A 57 0.94 -3.57 -8.13
CA GLU A 57 -0.33 -3.03 -7.62
C GLU A 57 -0.17 -2.57 -6.17
N ILE A 58 -0.64 -1.37 -5.87
CA ILE A 58 -0.56 -0.78 -4.53
C ILE A 58 -1.86 -1.06 -3.76
N TYR A 59 -1.72 -1.48 -2.51
CA TYR A 59 -2.80 -1.75 -1.57
C TYR A 59 -2.72 -0.83 -0.35
N GLU A 60 -3.83 -0.73 0.38
CA GLU A 60 -3.80 -0.17 1.73
C GLU A 60 -2.79 -0.93 2.62
N GLY A 61 -2.08 -0.19 3.47
CA GLY A 61 -1.05 -0.76 4.33
C GLY A 61 0.29 -1.01 3.65
N ASP A 62 0.42 -0.83 2.33
CA ASP A 62 1.73 -0.85 1.68
C ASP A 62 2.62 0.30 2.16
N VAL A 63 3.91 0.04 2.20
CA VAL A 63 4.94 1.04 2.41
C VAL A 63 5.60 1.31 1.06
N ILE A 64 5.55 2.56 0.62
CA ILE A 64 6.19 3.01 -0.60
C ILE A 64 7.45 3.82 -0.27
N ASN A 65 8.50 3.59 -1.02
CA ASN A 65 9.67 4.46 -1.05
C ASN A 65 9.48 5.52 -2.15
N TYR A 66 9.41 6.78 -1.75
CA TYR A 66 9.28 7.93 -2.64
C TYR A 66 10.65 8.57 -2.87
N ARG A 67 11.12 8.54 -4.13
CA ARG A 67 12.38 9.15 -4.57
C ARG A 67 12.15 10.18 -5.65
N ASN A 68 12.40 11.45 -5.33
CA ASN A 68 12.31 12.53 -6.31
C ASN A 68 13.50 13.49 -6.17
N SER A 69 13.98 13.98 -7.32
CA SER A 69 15.14 14.85 -7.44
C SER A 69 14.70 16.14 -8.11
N PHE A 70 14.64 17.23 -7.36
CA PHE A 70 14.29 18.54 -7.90
C PHE A 70 15.55 19.31 -8.24
N ARG A 71 15.60 19.90 -9.43
CA ARG A 71 16.60 20.94 -9.71
C ARG A 71 16.19 22.22 -9.00
N ASN A 72 17.13 22.89 -8.35
CA ASN A 72 16.90 24.21 -7.78
C ASN A 72 16.50 25.19 -8.91
N PRO A 73 15.25 25.71 -8.91
CA PRO A 73 14.78 26.60 -9.97
C PRO A 73 15.55 27.93 -10.04
N MET A 74 16.18 28.34 -8.93
CA MET A 74 16.81 29.66 -8.78
C MET A 74 18.26 29.68 -9.27
N THR A 75 19.00 28.58 -9.14
CA THR A 75 20.44 28.54 -9.45
C THR A 75 20.78 27.64 -10.62
N GLY A 76 19.86 26.78 -11.08
CA GLY A 76 20.14 25.73 -12.06
C GLY A 76 21.19 24.69 -11.61
N SER A 77 21.76 24.89 -10.42
CA SER A 77 22.91 24.19 -9.86
C SER A 77 22.59 23.83 -8.41
N GLY A 78 22.48 22.53 -8.15
CA GLY A 78 21.98 21.95 -6.90
C GLY A 78 20.73 21.11 -7.14
N SER A 79 20.80 19.81 -6.80
CA SER A 79 19.63 18.93 -6.77
C SER A 79 19.21 18.68 -5.32
N LEU A 80 17.95 18.94 -4.99
CA LEU A 80 17.36 18.46 -3.75
C LEU A 80 16.76 17.08 -4.02
N SER A 81 17.40 16.04 -3.49
CA SER A 81 16.89 14.67 -3.53
C SER A 81 16.10 14.38 -2.25
N ILE A 82 14.84 14.03 -2.41
CA ILE A 82 13.99 13.50 -1.33
C ILE A 82 13.94 11.99 -1.49
N ASN A 83 14.25 11.27 -0.42
CA ASN A 83 14.06 9.83 -0.29
C ASN A 83 13.35 9.59 1.05
N ARG A 84 12.08 9.18 1.00
CA ARG A 84 11.29 8.92 2.20
C ARG A 84 10.33 7.76 1.98
N ASP A 85 10.02 7.08 3.07
CA ASP A 85 9.06 5.98 3.08
C ASP A 85 7.71 6.46 3.62
N PHE A 86 6.63 5.99 3.00
CA PHE A 86 5.27 6.35 3.38
C PHE A 86 4.37 5.13 3.42
N LYS A 87 3.58 5.02 4.49
CA LYS A 87 2.46 4.09 4.54
C LYS A 87 1.28 4.61 3.70
N ILE A 88 0.70 3.76 2.88
CA ILE A 88 -0.55 4.04 2.17
C ILE A 88 -1.75 3.84 3.10
N ILE A 89 -2.61 4.85 3.17
CA ILE A 89 -3.85 4.85 3.96
C ILE A 89 -5.03 5.31 3.11
N PHE A 90 -6.23 4.86 3.45
CA PHE A 90 -7.46 5.45 2.91
C PHE A 90 -8.02 6.48 3.90
N LYS A 91 -8.11 7.74 3.48
CA LYS A 91 -8.60 8.84 4.32
C LYS A 91 -9.31 9.89 3.47
N ASP A 92 -10.43 10.43 3.96
CA ASP A 92 -11.21 11.46 3.28
C ASP A 92 -11.68 11.04 1.86
N GLY A 93 -11.97 9.75 1.68
CA GLY A 93 -12.44 9.20 0.40
C GLY A 93 -11.36 8.98 -0.66
N GLU A 94 -10.07 9.10 -0.30
CA GLU A 94 -8.96 8.89 -1.23
C GLU A 94 -7.76 8.18 -0.58
N PHE A 95 -6.95 7.52 -1.42
CA PHE A 95 -5.69 6.91 -0.98
C PHE A 95 -4.59 7.97 -0.89
N LYS A 96 -3.91 8.02 0.26
CA LYS A 96 -2.88 9.01 0.59
C LYS A 96 -1.64 8.37 1.18
N ALA A 97 -0.49 9.03 0.99
CA ALA A 97 0.74 8.75 1.72
C ALA A 97 0.66 9.38 3.12
N LYS A 98 0.67 8.55 4.16
CA LYS A 98 0.61 8.97 5.57
C LYS A 98 1.82 9.84 5.92
N GLY A 99 1.60 10.93 6.66
CA GLY A 99 2.64 11.87 7.12
C GLY A 99 2.72 13.17 6.32
N PHE A 100 2.44 13.12 5.02
CA PHE A 100 2.38 14.31 4.16
C PHE A 100 0.96 14.65 3.67
N ASP A 101 0.00 13.75 3.87
CA ASP A 101 -1.39 13.85 3.36
C ASP A 101 -1.45 14.08 1.84
N ILE A 102 -0.44 13.60 1.11
CA ILE A 102 -0.37 13.70 -0.35
C ILE A 102 -1.16 12.54 -0.96
N ARG A 103 -2.03 12.88 -1.92
CA ARG A 103 -2.76 11.91 -2.73
C ARG A 103 -1.80 10.98 -3.44
N LEU A 104 -2.02 9.67 -3.32
CA LEU A 104 -1.17 8.65 -3.92
C LEU A 104 -0.95 8.90 -5.42
N LYS A 105 -2.01 9.25 -6.16
CA LYS A 105 -1.95 9.55 -7.60
C LYS A 105 -0.94 10.63 -8.00
N ASN A 106 -0.58 11.54 -7.09
CA ASN A 106 0.33 12.66 -7.37
C ASN A 106 1.82 12.25 -7.25
N ILE A 107 2.12 11.10 -6.65
CA ILE A 107 3.49 10.66 -6.36
C ILE A 107 3.87 9.33 -7.02
N LEU A 108 2.91 8.62 -7.64
CA LEU A 108 3.08 7.29 -8.25
C LEU A 108 4.35 7.12 -9.08
N SER A 109 4.67 8.10 -9.95
CA SER A 109 5.82 8.03 -10.86
C SER A 109 7.18 7.97 -10.17
N TYR A 110 7.22 8.32 -8.89
CA TYR A 110 8.41 8.40 -8.04
C TYR A 110 8.37 7.39 -6.89
N SER A 111 7.32 6.56 -6.84
CA SER A 111 7.04 5.64 -5.75
C SER A 111 7.28 4.19 -6.18
N GLU A 112 7.82 3.41 -5.26
CA GLU A 112 8.07 1.98 -5.38
C GLU A 112 7.58 1.30 -4.12
N VAL A 113 6.79 0.23 -4.24
CA VAL A 113 6.38 -0.57 -3.08
C VAL A 113 7.61 -1.33 -2.57
N ILE A 114 7.95 -1.14 -1.30
CA ILE A 114 9.11 -1.79 -0.65
C ILE A 114 8.72 -2.84 0.39
N GLY A 115 7.42 -2.96 0.68
CA GLY A 115 6.88 -3.90 1.66
C GLY A 115 5.51 -3.44 2.15
N ASN A 116 5.01 -4.05 3.20
CA ASN A 116 3.78 -3.62 3.88
C ASN A 116 3.94 -3.73 5.41
N ILE A 117 3.03 -3.10 6.15
CA ILE A 117 3.13 -3.01 7.62
C ILE A 117 3.01 -4.36 8.35
N TYR A 118 2.57 -5.42 7.68
CA TYR A 118 2.33 -6.72 8.28
C TYR A 118 3.52 -7.65 8.04
N GLU A 119 3.95 -7.79 6.78
CA GLU A 119 5.12 -8.60 6.42
C GLU A 119 6.46 -7.92 6.73
N ASN A 120 6.47 -6.58 6.83
CA ASN A 120 7.66 -5.77 7.05
C ASN A 120 7.45 -4.70 8.13
N PRO A 121 7.13 -5.07 9.38
CA PRO A 121 6.88 -4.11 10.45
C PRO A 121 8.07 -3.18 10.71
N GLU A 122 9.30 -3.64 10.45
CA GLU A 122 10.55 -2.88 10.60
C GLU A 122 10.61 -1.61 9.73
N LEU A 123 9.86 -1.55 8.63
CA LEU A 123 9.85 -0.39 7.72
C LEU A 123 9.26 0.88 8.36
N LEU A 124 8.50 0.74 9.46
CA LEU A 124 7.95 1.87 10.20
C LEU A 124 8.74 2.20 11.48
N GLU A 125 9.67 1.35 11.90
CA GLU A 125 10.46 1.57 13.12
C GLU A 125 11.66 2.52 12.91
N GLY A 126 11.95 2.88 11.65
CA GLY A 126 13.04 3.76 11.24
C GLY A 126 12.93 5.23 11.67
N ASP A 127 11.79 5.66 12.25
CA ASP A 127 11.59 7.02 12.78
C ASP A 127 12.08 7.21 14.23
N LYS A 128 12.77 6.22 14.82
CA LYS A 128 13.46 6.36 16.12
C LYS A 128 14.97 6.57 15.93
N LYS A 129 15.39 7.73 15.43
CA LYS A 129 16.77 8.23 15.61
C LYS A 129 16.83 9.75 15.68
#